data_AF-A0A938WZJ5-F1
#
_entry.id   AF-A0A938WZJ5-F1
#
_cell.length_a   1.000
_cell.length_b   1.000
_cell.length_c   1.000
_cell.angle_alpha   90.00
_cell.angle_beta   90.00
_cell.angle_gamma   90.00
#
_symmetry.space_group_name_H-M   'P 1'
#
loop_
_entity.id
_entity.type
_entity.pdbx_description
1 polymer ?
#
loop_
_entity_poly.entity_id
_entity_poly.type
_entity_poly.pdbx_seq_one_letter_code
_entity_poly.pdbx_strand_id
1 'polypeptide(L)'
;MSDEIKIGVVPEGSIWNPEAAYGTLHLGIDVGSTTVKLAVLNDDNQIVYAKYQRHHTDVRACARDRFVGAAGLLERTPMTCAITGSGGLLLSQWLGLEFVQEVIASKRAVETLIPATDVAIELGGEDAKIIYFDQGIEQRMNGTCAGGTGAFIDQMATLLH
;
A
#
# COMPACT_ATOMS: atom_id res chain seq x y z
N MET A 1 -25.21 -9.01 3.86
CA MET A 1 -24.84 -10.17 4.69
C MET A 1 -23.58 -9.76 5.43
N SER A 2 -23.60 -9.76 6.75
CA SER A 2 -22.45 -9.42 7.59
C SER A 2 -21.38 -10.49 7.41
N ASP A 3 -20.29 -10.15 6.72
CA ASP A 3 -19.08 -10.97 6.73
C ASP A 3 -18.55 -10.97 8.17
N GLU A 4 -18.67 -12.11 8.85
CA GLU A 4 -18.27 -12.28 10.24
C GLU A 4 -16.75 -12.12 10.32
N ILE A 5 -16.27 -11.13 11.11
CA ILE A 5 -14.83 -10.91 11.29
C ILE A 5 -14.27 -12.14 12.00
N LYS A 6 -13.42 -12.91 11.31
CA LYS A 6 -12.76 -14.10 11.89
C LYS A 6 -11.64 -13.65 12.83
N ILE A 7 -11.94 -13.62 14.12
CA ILE A 7 -10.98 -13.24 15.16
C ILE A 7 -9.84 -14.26 15.25
N GLY A 8 -8.59 -13.79 15.29
CA GLY A 8 -7.40 -14.61 15.49
C GLY A 8 -6.96 -15.44 14.29
N VAL A 9 -7.65 -15.35 13.13
CA VAL A 9 -7.28 -16.06 11.91
C VAL A 9 -6.43 -15.16 11.04
N VAL A 10 -5.17 -15.54 10.82
CA VAL A 10 -4.25 -14.83 9.93
C VAL A 10 -4.67 -15.08 8.47
N PRO A 11 -5.07 -14.05 7.70
CA PRO A 11 -5.43 -14.23 6.30
C PRO A 11 -4.25 -14.81 5.50
N GLU A 12 -4.53 -15.75 4.59
CA GLU A 12 -3.50 -16.35 3.74
C GLU A 12 -2.69 -15.27 3.02
N GLY A 13 -1.36 -15.41 2.98
CA GLY A 13 -0.45 -14.45 2.32
C GLY A 13 -0.42 -13.06 2.95
N SER A 14 -0.80 -12.93 4.22
CA SER A 14 -0.50 -11.74 5.04
C SER A 14 0.81 -11.92 5.81
N ILE A 15 1.45 -10.80 6.13
CA ILE A 15 2.49 -10.72 7.16
C ILE A 15 1.77 -10.43 8.47
N TRP A 16 2.11 -11.17 9.53
CA TRP A 16 1.60 -10.97 10.88
C TRP A 16 2.74 -11.14 11.89
N ASN A 17 3.04 -10.10 12.65
CA ASN A 17 4.05 -10.08 13.69
C ASN A 17 3.44 -9.53 15.00
N PRO A 18 2.89 -10.41 15.86
CA PRO A 18 2.27 -9.99 17.11
C PRO A 18 3.27 -9.41 18.11
N GLU A 19 4.56 -9.78 18.03
CA GLU A 19 5.60 -9.25 18.93
C GLU A 19 5.92 -7.78 18.64
N ALA A 20 5.65 -7.31 17.41
CA ALA A 20 5.77 -5.91 17.05
C ALA A 20 4.51 -5.08 17.39
N ALA A 21 3.43 -5.70 17.89
CA ALA A 21 2.16 -5.03 18.18
C ALA A 21 2.18 -4.23 19.50
N TYR A 22 3.06 -3.25 19.60
CA TYR A 22 3.22 -2.37 20.75
C TYR A 22 3.31 -0.90 20.33
N GLY A 23 3.22 0.01 21.32
CA GLY A 23 3.26 1.44 21.07
C GLY A 23 2.03 1.95 20.32
N THR A 24 2.17 3.09 19.65
CA THR A 24 1.16 3.61 18.74
C THR A 24 1.22 2.83 17.44
N LEU A 25 0.07 2.39 16.94
CA LEU A 25 -0.02 1.74 15.65
C LEU A 25 -0.39 2.74 14.55
N HIS A 26 0.16 2.52 13.36
CA HIS A 26 -0.04 3.36 12.19
C HIS A 26 -0.48 2.49 11.00
N LEU A 27 -1.71 2.69 10.53
CA LEU A 27 -2.27 2.01 9.38
C LEU A 27 -2.11 2.87 8.12
N GLY A 28 -1.47 2.31 7.10
CA GLY A 28 -1.41 2.85 5.75
C GLY A 28 -2.15 1.94 4.78
N ILE A 29 -2.89 2.52 3.85
CA ILE A 29 -3.47 1.81 2.70
C ILE A 29 -3.05 2.49 1.39
N ASP A 30 -2.48 1.71 0.49
CA ASP A 30 -2.11 2.12 -0.87
C ASP A 30 -3.05 1.45 -1.86
N VAL A 31 -3.86 2.26 -2.52
CA VAL A 31 -4.80 1.83 -3.56
C VAL A 31 -4.24 2.23 -4.92
N GLY A 32 -3.53 1.31 -5.55
CA GLY A 32 -2.98 1.49 -6.90
C GLY A 32 -3.96 1.09 -8.00
N SER A 33 -3.52 1.17 -9.26
CA SER A 33 -4.32 0.83 -10.44
C SER A 33 -4.68 -0.65 -10.59
N THR A 34 -3.91 -1.54 -9.94
CA THR A 34 -4.10 -2.99 -10.03
C THR A 34 -4.24 -3.66 -8.67
N THR A 35 -3.83 -3.00 -7.58
CA THR A 35 -3.65 -3.61 -6.26
C THR A 35 -4.15 -2.73 -5.13
N VAL A 36 -4.52 -3.36 -4.02
CA VAL A 36 -4.73 -2.71 -2.73
C VAL A 36 -3.79 -3.34 -1.72
N LYS A 37 -2.98 -2.50 -1.08
CA LYS A 37 -2.01 -2.87 -0.05
C LYS A 37 -2.42 -2.21 1.25
N LEU A 38 -2.45 -2.96 2.35
CA LEU A 38 -2.63 -2.41 3.69
C LEU A 38 -1.44 -2.83 4.55
N ALA A 39 -0.83 -1.89 5.25
CA ALA A 39 0.23 -2.14 6.21
C ALA A 39 -0.10 -1.45 7.54
N VAL A 40 0.24 -2.12 8.64
CA VAL A 40 0.18 -1.57 9.99
C VAL A 40 1.59 -1.66 10.57
N LEU A 41 2.11 -0.50 10.98
CA LEU A 41 3.43 -0.36 11.59
C LEU A 41 3.29 0.05 13.06
N ASN A 42 4.30 -0.25 13.87
CA ASN A 42 4.48 0.37 15.19
C ASN A 42 5.37 1.62 15.11
N ASP A 43 5.60 2.27 16.24
CA ASP A 43 6.46 3.47 16.38
C ASP A 43 7.91 3.24 15.90
N ASP A 44 8.39 2.00 15.94
CA ASP A 44 9.74 1.61 15.49
C ASP A 44 9.79 1.28 13.98
N ASN A 45 8.74 1.60 13.22
CA ASN A 45 8.55 1.26 11.80
C ASN A 45 8.56 -0.25 11.51
N GLN A 46 8.35 -1.10 12.52
CA GLN A 46 8.26 -2.54 12.31
C GLN A 46 6.88 -2.91 11.78
N ILE A 47 6.84 -3.80 10.79
CA ILE A 47 5.57 -4.31 10.26
C ILE A 47 4.92 -5.22 11.29
N VAL A 48 3.74 -4.82 11.76
CA VAL A 48 2.86 -5.60 12.62
C VAL A 48 1.93 -6.46 11.77
N TYR A 49 1.33 -5.86 10.75
CA TYR A 49 0.48 -6.57 9.78
C TYR A 49 0.68 -5.99 8.39
N ALA A 50 0.70 -6.82 7.36
CA ALA A 50 0.61 -6.34 5.99
C ALA A 50 -0.11 -7.32 5.07
N LYS A 51 -0.90 -6.81 4.13
CA LYS A 51 -1.56 -7.62 3.11
C LYS A 51 -1.62 -6.89 1.78
N TYR A 52 -1.07 -7.54 0.77
CA TYR A 52 -1.14 -7.16 -0.63
C TYR A 52 -2.15 -8.05 -1.37
N GLN A 53 -2.93 -7.47 -2.28
CA GLN A 53 -3.83 -8.25 -3.15
C GLN A 53 -4.26 -7.44 -4.38
N ARG A 54 -4.28 -8.07 -5.55
CA ARG A 54 -4.83 -7.48 -6.79
C ARG A 54 -6.34 -7.29 -6.66
N HIS A 55 -6.85 -6.14 -7.08
CA HIS A 55 -8.27 -5.81 -6.87
C HIS A 55 -9.20 -6.26 -7.99
N HIS A 56 -8.67 -6.64 -9.17
CA HIS A 56 -9.46 -7.12 -10.30
C HIS A 56 -10.73 -6.30 -10.54
N THR A 57 -10.56 -4.97 -10.66
CA THR A 57 -11.61 -3.94 -10.80
C THR A 57 -12.56 -3.69 -9.61
N ASP A 58 -12.54 -4.49 -8.54
CA ASP A 58 -13.33 -4.25 -7.33
C ASP A 58 -12.47 -3.73 -6.16
N VAL A 59 -12.09 -2.45 -6.24
CA VAL A 59 -11.30 -1.75 -5.20
C VAL A 59 -12.00 -1.74 -3.85
N ARG A 60 -13.33 -1.55 -3.81
CA ARG A 60 -14.08 -1.40 -2.56
C ARG A 60 -14.13 -2.70 -1.77
N ALA A 61 -14.53 -3.80 -2.42
CA ALA A 61 -14.55 -5.10 -1.76
C ALA A 61 -13.15 -5.48 -1.30
N CYS A 62 -12.14 -5.21 -2.14
CA CYS A 62 -10.75 -5.44 -1.77
C CYS A 62 -10.28 -4.66 -0.54
N ALA A 63 -10.51 -3.36 -0.50
CA ALA A 63 -10.14 -2.53 0.65
C ALA A 63 -10.88 -3.00 1.91
N ARG A 64 -12.18 -3.27 1.81
CA ARG A 64 -12.99 -3.82 2.91
C ARG A 64 -12.38 -5.10 3.46
N ASP A 65 -12.07 -6.07 2.61
CA ASP A 65 -11.51 -7.36 3.05
C ASP A 65 -10.16 -7.19 3.76
N ARG A 66 -9.38 -6.16 3.37
CA ARG A 66 -8.12 -5.81 4.03
C ARG A 66 -8.34 -5.23 5.41
N PHE A 67 -9.29 -4.31 5.56
CA PHE A 67 -9.67 -3.78 6.87
C PHE A 67 -10.23 -4.87 7.79
N VAL A 68 -11.08 -5.76 7.26
CA VAL A 68 -11.64 -6.90 8.03
C VAL A 68 -10.53 -7.84 8.49
N GLY A 69 -9.59 -8.19 7.61
CA GLY A 69 -8.45 -9.04 7.97
C GLY A 69 -7.57 -8.42 9.06
N ALA A 70 -7.27 -7.12 8.97
CA ALA A 70 -6.51 -6.40 9.99
C ALA A 70 -7.29 -6.34 11.33
N ALA A 71 -8.58 -5.99 11.30
CA ALA A 71 -9.43 -5.90 12.48
C ALA A 71 -9.61 -7.25 13.21
N GLY A 72 -9.56 -8.37 12.48
CA GLY A 72 -9.59 -9.71 13.07
C GLY A 72 -8.36 -10.06 13.92
N LEU A 73 -7.24 -9.36 13.73
CA LEU A 73 -5.97 -9.62 14.42
C LEU A 73 -5.59 -8.51 15.42
N LEU A 74 -5.90 -7.26 15.10
CA LEU A 74 -5.48 -6.06 15.85
C LEU A 74 -6.54 -5.53 16.83
N GLU A 75 -7.68 -6.22 16.94
CA GLU A 75 -8.81 -5.84 17.78
C GLU A 75 -9.21 -4.35 17.59
N ARG A 76 -9.72 -3.68 18.63
CA ARG A 76 -10.04 -2.24 18.62
C ARG A 76 -8.86 -1.38 19.08
N THR A 77 -7.65 -1.73 18.67
CA THR A 77 -6.44 -0.96 19.03
C THR A 77 -6.50 0.41 18.35
N PRO A 78 -6.38 1.52 19.10
CA PRO A 78 -6.31 2.85 18.52
C PRO A 78 -5.10 2.97 17.60
N MET A 79 -5.30 3.55 16.41
CA MET A 79 -4.25 3.73 15.40
C MET A 79 -4.49 5.00 14.59
N THR A 80 -3.43 5.59 14.07
CA THR A 80 -3.56 6.60 13.01
C THR A 80 -3.80 5.91 11.68
N CYS A 81 -4.54 6.53 10.76
CA CYS A 81 -4.86 5.95 9.46
C CYS A 81 -4.65 6.97 8.34
N ALA A 82 -3.93 6.58 7.28
CA ALA A 82 -3.75 7.37 6.07
C ALA A 82 -3.94 6.52 4.81
N ILE A 83 -4.45 7.14 3.75
CA ILE A 83 -4.65 6.53 2.43
C ILE A 83 -3.74 7.20 1.42
N THR A 84 -3.17 6.40 0.53
CA THR A 84 -2.45 6.87 -0.66
C THR A 84 -2.84 6.04 -1.88
N GLY A 85 -2.13 6.23 -2.99
CA GLY A 85 -2.35 5.52 -4.23
C GLY A 85 -3.29 6.25 -5.19
N SER A 86 -3.09 6.05 -6.50
CA SER A 86 -3.89 6.66 -7.57
C SER A 86 -5.41 6.43 -7.47
N GLY A 87 -5.84 5.30 -6.90
CA GLY A 87 -7.25 4.96 -6.66
C GLY A 87 -7.75 5.31 -5.25
N GLY A 88 -6.91 5.88 -4.39
CA GLY A 88 -7.19 6.07 -2.96
C GLY A 88 -8.05 7.29 -2.62
N LEU A 89 -8.10 8.31 -3.46
CA LEU A 89 -8.71 9.61 -3.14
C LEU A 89 -10.23 9.51 -2.87
N LEU A 90 -10.96 8.74 -3.66
CA LEU A 90 -12.40 8.58 -3.43
C LEU A 90 -12.67 7.76 -2.17
N LEU A 91 -11.84 6.74 -1.92
CA LEU A 91 -11.95 5.90 -0.73
C LEU A 91 -11.66 6.69 0.54
N SER A 92 -10.66 7.57 0.53
CA SER A 92 -10.32 8.41 1.68
C SER A 92 -11.46 9.36 2.05
N GLN A 93 -12.13 9.95 1.05
CA GLN A 93 -13.32 10.80 1.26
C GLN A 93 -14.47 10.02 1.89
N TRP A 94 -14.74 8.80 1.42
CA TRP A 94 -15.81 7.97 1.99
C TRP A 94 -15.54 7.51 3.42
N LEU A 95 -14.27 7.25 3.74
CA LEU A 95 -13.86 6.80 5.08
C LEU A 95 -13.54 7.95 6.04
N GLY A 96 -13.49 9.20 5.55
CA GLY A 96 -13.07 10.35 6.34
C GLY A 96 -11.61 10.27 6.78
N LEU A 97 -10.75 9.63 5.98
CA LEU A 97 -9.33 9.43 6.26
C LEU A 97 -8.46 10.44 5.51
N GLU A 98 -7.29 10.73 6.05
CA GLU A 98 -6.30 11.58 5.39
C GLU A 98 -5.85 10.95 4.07
N PHE A 99 -5.80 11.74 3.00
CA PHE A 99 -5.19 11.36 1.75
C PHE A 99 -3.78 11.96 1.63
N VAL A 100 -2.79 11.10 1.53
CA VAL A 100 -1.39 11.46 1.30
C VAL A 100 -1.07 11.17 -0.17
N GLN A 101 -0.48 12.14 -0.86
CA GLN A 101 -0.04 11.96 -2.25
C GLN A 101 1.00 10.84 -2.34
N GLU A 102 0.84 9.95 -3.31
CA GLU A 102 1.65 8.73 -3.46
C GLU A 102 3.16 9.01 -3.50
N VAL A 103 3.58 10.01 -4.28
CA VAL A 103 4.98 10.42 -4.37
C VAL A 103 5.53 10.88 -3.01
N ILE A 104 4.72 11.58 -2.22
CA ILE A 104 5.12 12.05 -0.88
C ILE A 104 5.21 10.88 0.09
N ALA A 105 4.24 9.94 0.04
CA ALA A 105 4.26 8.73 0.84
C ALA A 105 5.48 7.84 0.52
N SER A 106 5.73 7.56 -0.77
CA SER A 106 6.89 6.77 -1.24
C SER A 106 8.20 7.44 -0.86
N LYS A 107 8.31 8.76 -1.07
CA LYS A 107 9.51 9.53 -0.67
C LYS A 107 9.78 9.39 0.82
N ARG A 108 8.75 9.62 1.65
CA ARG A 108 8.87 9.52 3.11
C ARG A 108 9.28 8.12 3.56
N ALA A 109 8.73 7.08 2.94
CA ALA A 109 9.10 5.70 3.23
C ALA A 109 10.58 5.43 2.91
N VAL A 110 11.07 5.87 1.75
CA VAL A 110 12.48 5.70 1.35
C VAL A 110 13.42 6.48 2.28
N GLU A 111 13.13 7.76 2.56
CA GLU A 111 13.96 8.58 3.48
C GLU A 111 14.00 7.97 4.89
N THR A 112 12.94 7.31 5.33
CA THR A 112 12.86 6.72 6.67
C THR A 112 13.57 5.37 6.75
N LEU A 113 13.36 4.49 5.76
CA LEU A 113 13.83 3.10 5.82
C LEU A 113 15.21 2.91 5.18
N ILE A 114 15.55 3.71 4.16
CA ILE A 114 16.78 3.56 3.38
C ILE A 114 17.36 4.97 3.08
N PRO A 115 17.79 5.72 4.10
CA PRO A 115 18.12 7.15 3.99
C PRO A 115 19.31 7.47 3.06
N ALA A 116 20.14 6.48 2.72
CA ALA A 116 21.27 6.65 1.81
C ALA A 116 20.88 6.46 0.32
N THR A 117 19.59 6.40 0.00
CA THR A 117 19.12 6.23 -1.39
C THR A 117 19.27 7.54 -2.17
N ASP A 118 20.03 7.51 -3.27
CA ASP A 118 20.14 8.64 -4.18
C ASP A 118 18.96 8.72 -5.17
N VAL A 119 18.51 7.55 -5.65
CA VAL A 119 17.43 7.41 -6.64
C VAL A 119 16.57 6.21 -6.31
N ALA A 120 15.24 6.41 -6.25
CA ALA A 120 14.26 5.33 -6.17
C ALA A 120 13.51 5.20 -7.50
N ILE A 121 13.42 3.98 -8.01
CA ILE A 121 12.62 3.65 -9.20
C ILE A 121 11.47 2.75 -8.76
N GLU A 122 10.25 3.27 -8.86
CA GLU A 122 9.01 2.55 -8.56
C GLU A 122 8.35 2.12 -9.87
N LEU A 123 8.17 0.82 -10.06
CA LEU A 123 7.46 0.26 -11.21
C LEU A 123 6.06 -0.18 -10.78
N GLY A 124 5.05 0.59 -11.16
CA GLY A 124 3.65 0.30 -10.90
C GLY A 124 3.01 -0.58 -11.97
N GLY A 125 1.70 -0.81 -11.84
CA GLY A 125 0.93 -1.56 -12.84
C GLY A 125 0.78 -0.80 -14.15
N GLU A 126 0.44 0.49 -14.07
CA GLU A 126 0.16 1.33 -15.25
C GLU A 126 1.19 2.45 -15.45
N ASP A 127 1.95 2.80 -14.42
CA ASP A 127 2.94 3.87 -14.44
C ASP A 127 4.29 3.40 -13.88
N ALA A 128 5.31 4.23 -14.08
CA ALA A 128 6.60 4.11 -13.41
C ALA A 128 7.07 5.49 -12.95
N LYS A 129 7.70 5.54 -11.78
CA LYS A 129 8.15 6.77 -11.12
C LYS A 129 9.62 6.69 -10.78
N ILE A 130 10.33 7.79 -10.99
CA ILE A 130 11.71 7.96 -10.56
C ILE A 130 11.75 9.16 -9.62
N ILE A 131 12.24 8.93 -8.39
CA ILE A 131 12.40 9.94 -7.35
C ILE A 131 13.90 10.13 -7.11
N TYR A 132 14.38 11.36 -7.26
CA TYR A 132 15.75 11.75 -6.96
C TYR A 132 15.80 12.41 -5.57
N PHE A 133 16.80 12.06 -4.75
CA PHE A 133 16.94 12.56 -3.39
C PHE A 133 18.09 13.57 -3.22
N ASP A 134 18.91 13.77 -4.27
CA ASP A 134 19.89 14.84 -4.44
C ASP A 134 19.17 16.16 -4.84
N GLN A 135 19.27 17.20 -4.01
CA GLN A 135 18.91 18.60 -4.32
C GLN A 135 17.42 18.99 -4.46
N GLY A 136 16.51 18.32 -3.75
CA GLY A 136 15.11 18.74 -3.63
C GLY A 136 14.14 17.64 -4.05
N ILE A 137 12.90 17.99 -4.38
CA ILE A 137 11.93 17.03 -4.95
C ILE A 137 11.99 17.17 -6.47
N GLU A 138 12.89 16.43 -7.13
CA GLU A 138 12.77 16.17 -8.56
C GLU A 138 12.15 14.78 -8.76
N GLN A 139 11.02 14.75 -9.45
CA GLN A 139 10.34 13.51 -9.83
C GLN A 139 10.16 13.46 -11.35
N ARG A 140 10.32 12.27 -11.92
CA ARG A 140 9.98 12.01 -13.31
C ARG A 140 9.03 10.84 -13.39
N MET A 141 7.93 11.05 -14.09
CA MET A 141 6.90 10.03 -14.32
C MET A 141 6.81 9.73 -15.81
N ASN A 142 6.78 8.45 -16.18
CA ASN A 142 6.49 8.05 -17.54
C ASN A 142 4.99 7.77 -17.66
N GLY A 143 4.26 8.63 -18.35
CA GLY A 143 2.80 8.53 -18.48
C GLY A 143 2.31 7.90 -19.78
N THR A 144 3.17 7.52 -20.73
CA THR A 144 2.70 7.17 -22.10
C THR A 144 3.37 5.95 -22.72
N CYS A 145 4.53 5.49 -22.24
CA CYS A 145 5.18 4.27 -22.75
C CYS A 145 5.01 3.11 -21.76
N ALA A 146 4.22 2.10 -22.14
CA ALA A 146 4.00 0.89 -21.35
C ALA A 146 5.25 0.01 -21.18
N GLY A 147 6.30 0.19 -21.98
CA GLY A 147 7.46 -0.69 -22.05
C GLY A 147 8.30 -0.83 -20.76
N GLY A 148 7.92 -0.14 -19.69
CA GLY A 148 8.58 -0.22 -18.37
C GLY A 148 7.64 -0.49 -17.19
N THR A 149 6.37 -0.86 -17.40
CA THR A 149 5.38 -1.04 -16.31
C THR A 149 4.94 -2.50 -16.17
N GLY A 150 4.25 -2.81 -15.08
CA GLY A 150 3.68 -4.13 -14.83
C GLY A 150 2.71 -4.59 -15.93
N ALA A 151 1.98 -3.67 -16.58
CA ALA A 151 1.07 -3.99 -17.67
C ALA A 151 1.79 -4.62 -18.88
N PHE A 152 3.00 -4.16 -19.22
CA PHE A 152 3.80 -4.78 -20.26
C PHE A 152 4.27 -6.18 -19.87
N ILE A 153 4.67 -6.37 -18.61
CA ILE A 153 5.05 -7.68 -18.09
C ILE A 153 3.85 -8.65 -18.13
N ASP A 154 2.67 -8.21 -17.70
CA ASP A 154 1.42 -8.99 -17.75
C ASP A 154 1.07 -9.39 -19.21
N GLN A 155 1.26 -8.48 -20.18
CA GLN A 155 1.06 -8.77 -21.61
C GLN A 155 2.05 -9.81 -22.13
N MET A 156 3.35 -9.65 -21.83
CA MET A 156 4.38 -10.60 -22.25
C MET A 156 4.15 -11.98 -21.64
N ALA A 157 3.75 -12.06 -20.38
CA ALA A 157 3.39 -13.32 -19.74
C ALA A 157 2.24 -14.02 -20.48
N THR A 158 1.20 -13.28 -20.86
CA THR A 158 0.07 -13.83 -21.62
C THR A 158 0.48 -14.36 -23.00
N LEU A 159 1.49 -13.75 -23.63
CA LEU A 159 1.99 -14.19 -24.95
C LEU A 159 2.94 -15.39 -24.88
N LEU A 160 3.56 -15.64 -23.72
CA LEU A 160 4.58 -16.68 -23.52
C LEU A 160 4.03 -17.95 -22.83
N HIS A 161 2.72 -17.99 -22.53
CA HIS A 161 2.02 -19.12 -21.90
C HIS A 161 0.98 -19.73 -22.84
#